data_AF-A0A2H9LVY6-F1
#
_entry.id   AF-A0A2H9LVY6-F1
#
_cell.length_a   1.000
_cell.length_b   1.000
_cell.length_c   1.000
_cell.angle_alpha   90.00
_cell.angle_beta   90.00
_cell.angle_gamma   90.00
#
_symmetry.space_group_name_H-M   'P 1'
#
loop_
_entity.id
_entity.type
_entity.pdbx_description
1 polymer ?
#
loop_
_entity_poly.entity_id
_entity_poly.type
_entity_poly.pdbx_seq_one_letter_code
_entity_poly.pdbx_strand_id
1 'polypeptide(L)'
;ELIVRKDIIISLSSDKENLFLQHGQSDKIEFTISTIANPFCNTKCAYKFSDLSSNNIIDSAEIITRTTHPVSKEYSITADKIGSGQELYRFDINCTVEKSFICTTREEPKTRSILITKDYDLTENEKAIKNETKSQLLELLGKLNQLAFNLNGFSSLSLKLNETIDIENLSQDINNSNSNLTALNQTLQNLKTSWENQEYNAFLSDSIKTANQSFNNLQNASNNFSADISSNISYYNSLIDNLTVLQQNLTYFKTINVTNTTAIGINKLIQEFNNATQQFAQRTKLSDKEILVSNLKNDIISISNLIQADIANGTNLDYTAAEPILILNISKFYMPQIQIIQVMPEFKEPVSQCCWLGNCSECCNESCHADKEKYPVIFLHGHEFNQFLSAEYSLDTFDLIQKQLERDGYIDAGSFLLNKEIQPGVWQRTDLPVSVKVSYYFDVYSIKENSTIVQSKTDSIDTEAIRLKQLVDEIKLKTGRDKVVFVTFSMGGLVFRRYLQVFGENDVEKAVLIASPNHGVSGIVLTYCYLFGTHAECADMDENSLFINKLNSGKNPSIPIYNIIGVGCDMDGVTGDGVVKNSSAYLTETNTTKDFIIQGICDSEHYRLLHGDIINITAYPQTYELLKSALKS
;
A
#
# COMPACT_ATOMS: atom_id res chain seq x y z
N GLU A 1 -18.53 6.93 55.16
CA GLU A 1 -18.28 5.76 54.31
C GLU A 1 -17.31 6.09 53.16
N LEU A 2 -16.08 6.51 53.49
CA LEU A 2 -15.21 7.22 52.53
C LEU A 2 -13.83 6.56 52.31
N ILE A 3 -13.60 5.33 52.78
CA ILE A 3 -12.23 4.77 52.84
C ILE A 3 -12.00 3.51 52.00
N VAL A 4 -13.01 2.85 51.43
CA VAL A 4 -12.74 1.76 50.47
C VAL A 4 -13.83 1.71 49.39
N ARG A 5 -13.84 2.67 48.46
CA ARG A 5 -14.28 2.35 47.10
C ARG A 5 -13.12 1.54 46.51
N LYS A 6 -13.22 0.20 46.56
CA LYS A 6 -13.60 -0.63 45.41
C LYS A 6 -12.61 -0.37 44.29
N ASP A 7 -11.78 -1.36 43.93
CA ASP A 7 -11.50 -1.66 42.51
C ASP A 7 -10.36 -2.66 42.37
N ILE A 8 -10.27 -3.17 41.15
CA ILE A 8 -9.23 -4.05 40.63
C ILE A 8 -8.25 -3.20 39.82
N ILE A 9 -6.96 -3.43 40.02
CA ILE A 9 -5.88 -2.95 39.16
C ILE A 9 -5.44 -4.13 38.29
N ILE A 10 -5.33 -3.91 36.99
CA ILE A 10 -4.83 -4.90 36.03
C ILE A 10 -3.53 -4.36 35.44
N SER A 11 -2.45 -5.10 35.68
CA SER A 11 -1.19 -4.89 34.98
C SER A 11 -1.04 -5.98 33.92
N LEU A 12 -0.83 -5.53 32.69
CA LEU A 12 -0.60 -6.37 31.51
C LEU A 12 0.71 -5.90 30.88
N SER A 13 1.62 -6.82 30.64
CA SER A 13 2.90 -6.56 29.95
C SER A 13 3.18 -7.65 28.93
N SER A 14 4.05 -7.34 27.97
CA SER A 14 4.60 -8.28 27.00
C SER A 14 6.12 -8.21 27.02
N ASP A 15 6.80 -9.33 26.77
CA ASP A 15 8.26 -9.35 26.61
C ASP A 15 8.72 -8.65 25.31
N LYS A 16 7.84 -8.62 24.30
CA LYS A 16 8.07 -7.99 22.99
C LYS A 16 6.83 -7.24 22.53
N GLU A 17 7.01 -6.14 21.80
CA GLU A 17 5.93 -5.40 21.13
C GLU A 17 5.96 -5.56 19.60
N ASN A 18 7.10 -6.00 19.04
CA ASN A 18 7.25 -6.25 17.63
C ASN A 18 8.04 -7.54 17.37
N LEU A 19 7.68 -8.23 16.29
CA LEU A 19 8.35 -9.41 15.75
C LEU A 19 8.78 -9.12 14.32
N PHE A 20 10.06 -9.34 14.02
CA PHE A 20 10.60 -9.27 12.67
C PHE A 20 10.90 -10.68 12.18
N LEU A 21 10.10 -11.18 11.25
CA LEU A 21 10.17 -12.57 10.80
C LEU A 21 10.39 -12.65 9.29
N GLN A 22 11.22 -13.57 8.84
CA GLN A 22 11.25 -13.97 7.44
C GLN A 22 10.16 -15.00 7.15
N HIS A 23 9.74 -15.13 5.89
CA HIS A 23 8.77 -16.14 5.49
C HIS A 23 9.17 -17.55 6.00
N GLY A 24 8.23 -18.21 6.69
CA GLY A 24 8.40 -19.51 7.35
C GLY A 24 9.07 -19.47 8.73
N GLN A 25 9.60 -18.32 9.17
CA GLN A 25 10.15 -18.15 10.50
C GLN A 25 9.03 -18.00 11.54
N SER A 26 9.30 -18.49 12.75
CA SER A 26 8.47 -18.25 13.92
C SER A 26 9.29 -17.68 15.08
N ASP A 27 8.63 -16.91 15.93
CA ASP A 27 9.16 -16.45 17.20
C ASP A 27 8.05 -16.45 18.26
N LYS A 28 8.45 -16.43 19.52
CA LYS A 28 7.54 -16.48 20.66
C LYS A 28 7.36 -15.10 21.28
N ILE A 29 6.17 -14.91 21.84
CA ILE A 29 5.79 -13.76 22.65
C ILE A 29 5.15 -14.24 23.94
N GLU A 30 5.50 -13.62 25.05
CA GLU A 30 4.96 -13.92 26.38
C GLU A 30 4.23 -12.70 26.95
N PHE A 31 2.97 -12.89 27.33
CA PHE A 31 2.17 -11.91 28.04
C PHE A 31 2.11 -12.26 29.52
N THR A 32 2.39 -11.29 30.38
CA THR A 32 2.25 -11.42 31.83
C THR A 32 1.06 -10.59 32.31
N ILE A 33 0.15 -11.25 33.01
CA ILE A 33 -1.07 -10.66 33.56
C ILE A 33 -0.97 -10.70 35.08
N SER A 34 -1.17 -9.58 35.73
CA SER A 34 -1.31 -9.53 37.19
C SER A 34 -2.47 -8.65 37.58
N THR A 35 -3.15 -9.03 38.67
CA THR A 35 -4.28 -8.27 39.19
C THR A 35 -4.14 -8.02 40.67
N ILE A 36 -4.42 -6.80 41.09
CA ILE A 36 -4.50 -6.42 42.49
C ILE A 36 -5.94 -6.02 42.77
N ALA A 37 -6.61 -6.72 43.67
CA ALA A 37 -7.98 -6.41 44.08
C ALA A 37 -8.06 -6.41 45.60
N ASN A 38 -9.12 -5.82 46.15
CA ASN A 38 -9.42 -5.88 47.57
C ASN A 38 -9.48 -7.36 48.03
N PRO A 39 -8.79 -7.75 49.12
CA PRO A 39 -8.74 -9.14 49.60
C PRO A 39 -10.12 -9.75 49.96
N PHE A 40 -11.15 -8.93 50.14
CA PHE A 40 -12.52 -9.36 50.41
C PHE A 40 -13.39 -9.51 49.15
N CYS A 41 -12.82 -9.24 47.97
CA CYS A 41 -13.50 -9.25 46.69
C CYS A 41 -12.99 -10.37 45.79
N ASN A 42 -13.91 -11.08 45.13
CA ASN A 42 -13.55 -12.03 44.09
C ASN A 42 -13.40 -11.30 42.76
N THR A 43 -12.41 -11.72 41.98
CA THR A 43 -12.11 -11.15 40.67
C THR A 43 -12.28 -12.22 39.62
N LYS A 44 -13.05 -11.92 38.58
CA LYS A 44 -13.17 -12.75 37.38
C LYS A 44 -12.50 -12.02 36.24
N CYS A 45 -11.55 -12.66 35.59
CA CYS A 45 -10.83 -12.12 34.46
C CYS A 45 -10.99 -13.05 33.26
N ALA A 46 -11.06 -12.49 32.06
CA ALA A 46 -11.02 -13.23 30.82
C ALA A 46 -10.06 -12.54 29.86
N TYR A 47 -9.18 -13.32 29.24
CA TYR A 47 -8.28 -12.80 28.22
C TYR A 47 -8.72 -13.26 26.82
N LYS A 48 -8.28 -12.50 25.82
CA LYS A 48 -8.49 -12.78 24.41
C LYS A 48 -7.26 -12.35 23.63
N PHE A 49 -6.62 -13.30 22.94
CA PHE A 49 -5.54 -13.02 22.00
C PHE A 49 -6.08 -13.15 20.57
N SER A 50 -5.92 -12.10 19.76
CA SER A 50 -6.51 -12.01 18.42
C SER A 50 -5.49 -11.61 17.38
N ASP A 51 -5.62 -12.17 16.19
CA ASP A 51 -5.05 -11.66 14.94
C ASP A 51 -6.03 -10.62 14.39
N LEU A 52 -5.68 -9.34 14.53
CA LEU A 52 -6.49 -8.24 14.03
C LEU A 52 -6.39 -8.12 12.51
N SER A 53 -5.31 -8.60 11.89
CA SER A 53 -5.14 -8.59 10.44
C SER A 53 -6.08 -9.54 9.73
N SER A 54 -6.31 -10.74 10.28
CA SER A 54 -7.27 -11.71 9.73
C SER A 54 -8.65 -11.70 10.43
N ASN A 55 -8.83 -10.85 11.44
CA ASN A 55 -10.03 -10.78 12.29
C ASN A 55 -10.37 -12.11 13.00
N ASN A 56 -9.34 -12.84 13.44
CA ASN A 56 -9.49 -14.15 14.04
C ASN A 56 -9.07 -14.14 15.52
N ILE A 57 -9.78 -14.92 16.34
CA ILE A 57 -9.40 -15.15 17.74
C ILE A 57 -8.44 -16.34 17.76
N ILE A 58 -7.23 -16.13 18.28
CA ILE A 58 -6.21 -17.17 18.42
C ILE A 58 -6.47 -17.99 19.68
N ASP A 59 -6.72 -17.31 20.79
CA ASP A 59 -6.99 -17.95 22.08
C ASP A 59 -7.87 -17.04 22.95
N SER A 60 -8.68 -17.63 23.81
CA SER A 60 -9.46 -16.90 24.80
C SER A 60 -9.84 -17.83 25.94
N ALA A 61 -9.66 -17.39 27.18
CA ALA A 61 -10.09 -18.15 28.34
C ALA A 61 -10.39 -17.24 29.53
N GLU A 62 -11.19 -17.77 30.46
CA GLU A 62 -11.30 -17.22 31.80
C GLU A 62 -10.06 -17.60 32.61
N ILE A 63 -9.54 -16.64 33.39
CA ILE A 63 -8.44 -16.85 34.32
C ILE A 63 -8.86 -16.43 35.72
N ILE A 64 -8.50 -17.26 36.69
CA ILE A 64 -8.63 -16.94 38.10
C ILE A 64 -7.28 -16.40 38.55
N THR A 65 -7.16 -15.09 38.65
CA THR A 65 -5.98 -14.43 39.19
C THR A 65 -6.15 -14.27 40.70
N ARG A 66 -5.16 -14.72 41.48
CA ARG A 66 -5.05 -14.38 42.92
C ARG A 66 -4.03 -13.26 43.07
N THR A 67 -4.20 -12.42 44.08
CA THR A 67 -3.52 -11.13 44.31
C THR A 67 -1.98 -11.16 44.46
N THR A 68 -1.31 -12.26 44.11
CA THR A 68 0.13 -12.48 44.31
C THR A 68 0.78 -13.41 43.28
N HIS A 69 0.03 -13.97 42.33
CA HIS A 69 0.56 -14.92 41.35
C HIS A 69 0.25 -14.42 39.94
N PRO A 70 1.21 -13.76 39.26
CA PRO A 70 1.03 -13.38 37.87
C PRO A 70 0.80 -14.62 37.00
N VAL A 71 -0.02 -14.48 35.96
CA VAL A 71 -0.30 -15.51 34.98
C VAL A 71 0.44 -15.15 33.70
N SER A 72 1.31 -16.03 33.25
CA SER A 72 2.00 -15.91 31.96
C SER A 72 1.30 -16.71 30.86
N LYS A 73 1.27 -16.17 29.65
CA LYS A 73 0.76 -16.82 28.43
C LYS A 73 1.76 -16.65 27.30
N GLU A 74 2.25 -17.75 26.76
CA GLU A 74 3.20 -17.77 25.65
C GLU A 74 2.49 -18.19 24.36
N TYR A 75 2.76 -17.50 23.26
CA TYR A 75 2.26 -17.82 21.92
C TYR A 75 3.41 -17.86 20.92
N SER A 76 3.37 -18.82 19.99
CA SER A 76 4.28 -18.88 18.84
C SER A 76 3.60 -18.23 17.64
N ILE A 77 4.24 -17.23 17.06
CA ILE A 77 3.74 -16.48 15.90
C ILE A 77 4.64 -16.78 14.70
N THR A 78 4.05 -17.17 13.58
CA THR A 78 4.76 -17.55 12.36
C THR A 78 4.44 -16.59 11.21
N ALA A 79 5.42 -16.32 10.35
CA ALA A 79 5.22 -15.60 9.09
C ALA A 79 4.88 -16.57 7.95
N ASP A 80 3.61 -16.97 7.84
CA ASP A 80 3.16 -17.95 6.84
C ASP A 80 2.88 -17.34 5.45
N LYS A 81 2.81 -16.02 5.35
CA LYS A 81 2.56 -15.32 4.09
C LYS A 81 3.86 -15.06 3.35
N ILE A 82 3.86 -15.32 2.06
CA ILE A 82 4.92 -14.91 1.15
C ILE A 82 4.78 -13.40 0.89
N GLY A 83 5.91 -12.70 0.81
CA GLY A 83 5.97 -11.27 0.52
C GLY A 83 6.53 -10.47 1.67
N SER A 84 6.21 -9.18 1.67
CA SER A 84 6.55 -8.28 2.77
C SER A 84 5.32 -7.53 3.27
N GLY A 85 5.28 -7.21 4.55
CA GLY A 85 4.12 -6.57 5.14
C GLY A 85 4.18 -6.44 6.65
N GLN A 86 3.04 -6.06 7.23
CA GLN A 86 2.84 -6.02 8.67
C GLN A 86 1.48 -6.64 9.02
N GLU A 87 1.48 -7.47 10.06
CA GLU A 87 0.27 -7.97 10.70
C GLU A 87 0.17 -7.47 12.13
N LEU A 88 -1.08 -7.31 12.59
CA LEU A 88 -1.41 -6.75 13.89
C LEU A 88 -2.08 -7.82 14.74
N TYR A 89 -1.61 -7.96 15.97
CA TYR A 89 -2.17 -8.84 16.97
C TYR A 89 -2.52 -8.03 18.21
N ARG A 90 -3.52 -8.46 18.97
CA ARG A 90 -3.85 -7.82 20.24
C ARG A 90 -4.17 -8.82 21.31
N PHE A 91 -3.61 -8.58 22.48
CA PHE A 91 -3.92 -9.29 23.70
C PHE A 91 -4.77 -8.40 24.59
N ASP A 92 -6.03 -8.78 24.76
CA ASP A 92 -7.02 -8.10 25.60
C ASP A 92 -7.20 -8.87 26.91
N ILE A 93 -7.31 -8.15 28.02
CA ILE A 93 -7.75 -8.69 29.31
C ILE A 93 -8.90 -7.84 29.81
N ASN A 94 -9.97 -8.50 30.22
CA ASN A 94 -11.13 -7.87 30.83
C ASN A 94 -11.37 -8.51 32.20
N CYS A 95 -11.45 -7.69 33.24
CA CYS A 95 -11.75 -8.18 34.58
C CYS A 95 -12.91 -7.44 35.23
N THR A 96 -13.72 -8.18 35.96
CA THR A 96 -14.84 -7.69 36.76
C THR A 96 -14.66 -8.15 38.20
N VAL A 97 -14.88 -7.23 39.14
CA VAL A 97 -14.98 -7.57 40.55
C VAL A 97 -16.41 -8.02 40.84
N GLU A 98 -16.59 -9.20 41.41
CA GLU A 98 -17.92 -9.72 41.75
C GLU A 98 -18.46 -9.11 43.04
N LYS A 99 -19.75 -8.78 43.01
CA LYS A 99 -20.46 -8.26 44.19
C LYS A 99 -20.70 -9.38 45.20
N SER A 100 -20.36 -9.12 46.46
CA SER A 100 -20.63 -10.01 47.58
C SER A 100 -21.10 -9.22 48.81
N PHE A 101 -21.48 -9.92 49.88
CA PHE A 101 -21.93 -9.27 51.13
C PHE A 101 -20.85 -8.33 51.72
N ILE A 102 -19.58 -8.71 51.59
CA ILE A 102 -18.43 -7.93 52.07
C ILE A 102 -17.74 -7.12 50.96
N CYS A 103 -17.95 -7.50 49.69
CA CYS A 103 -17.47 -6.77 48.53
C CYS A 103 -18.61 -6.00 47.88
N THR A 104 -18.82 -4.76 48.32
CA THR A 104 -19.70 -3.87 47.59
C THR A 104 -18.97 -3.46 46.30
N THR A 105 -19.54 -3.63 45.10
CA THR A 105 -18.95 -3.16 43.82
C THR A 105 -20.07 -2.85 42.82
N ARG A 106 -19.77 -2.09 41.75
CA ARG A 106 -20.69 -1.86 40.61
C ARG A 106 -20.52 -2.92 39.51
N GLU A 107 -19.55 -3.83 39.67
CA GLU A 107 -19.24 -4.89 38.70
C GLU A 107 -18.89 -4.34 37.30
N GLU A 108 -18.38 -3.10 37.25
CA GLU A 108 -17.94 -2.47 36.00
C GLU A 108 -16.67 -3.17 35.49
N PRO A 109 -16.64 -3.62 34.22
CA PRO A 109 -15.48 -4.27 33.63
C PRO A 109 -14.33 -3.28 33.45
N LYS A 110 -13.11 -3.73 33.76
CA LYS A 110 -11.86 -3.02 33.52
C LYS A 110 -11.06 -3.71 32.43
N THR A 111 -10.57 -2.95 31.46
CA THR A 111 -9.91 -3.51 30.27
C THR A 111 -8.47 -3.03 30.13
N ARG A 112 -7.56 -3.96 29.78
CA ARG A 112 -6.21 -3.62 29.31
C ARG A 112 -5.95 -4.35 28.01
N SER A 113 -5.18 -3.72 27.16
CA SER A 113 -4.83 -4.26 25.85
C SER A 113 -3.38 -3.93 25.54
N ILE A 114 -2.70 -4.83 24.83
CA ILE A 114 -1.40 -4.59 24.20
C ILE A 114 -1.51 -4.92 22.72
N LEU A 115 -1.11 -3.98 21.88
CA LEU A 115 -0.97 -4.17 20.44
C LEU A 115 0.44 -4.68 20.12
N ILE A 116 0.49 -5.76 19.36
CA ILE A 116 1.71 -6.41 18.89
C ILE A 116 1.76 -6.33 17.39
N THR A 117 2.93 -6.02 16.84
CA THR A 117 3.15 -6.03 15.39
C THR A 117 4.01 -7.21 14.98
N LYS A 118 3.74 -7.74 13.80
CA LYS A 118 4.56 -8.74 13.13
C LYS A 118 4.92 -8.21 11.76
N ASP A 119 6.11 -7.66 11.65
CA ASP A 119 6.70 -7.35 10.36
C ASP A 119 7.22 -8.64 9.73
N TYR A 120 6.75 -8.94 8.53
CA TYR A 120 7.23 -10.09 7.76
C TYR A 120 7.88 -9.64 6.45
N ASP A 121 8.87 -10.41 6.00
CA ASP A 121 9.60 -10.16 4.77
C ASP A 121 10.01 -11.48 4.09
N LEU A 122 10.43 -11.38 2.85
CA LEU A 122 11.00 -12.48 2.09
C LEU A 122 12.28 -13.00 2.75
N THR A 123 12.53 -14.30 2.61
CA THR A 123 13.84 -14.89 2.90
C THR A 123 14.90 -14.35 1.94
N GLU A 124 16.17 -14.43 2.33
CA GLU A 124 17.28 -14.00 1.47
C GLU A 124 17.32 -14.75 0.12
N ASN A 125 16.91 -16.03 0.12
CA ASN A 125 16.80 -16.82 -1.11
C ASN A 125 15.67 -16.32 -2.03
N GLU A 126 14.50 -16.00 -1.47
CA GLU A 126 13.38 -15.44 -2.24
C GLU A 126 13.72 -14.05 -2.79
N LYS A 127 14.45 -13.21 -2.03
CA LYS A 127 14.97 -11.92 -2.50
C LYS A 127 15.93 -12.09 -3.67
N ALA A 128 16.82 -13.08 -3.60
CA ALA A 128 17.74 -13.39 -4.71
C ALA A 128 16.95 -13.82 -5.96
N ILE A 129 15.97 -14.73 -5.81
CA ILE A 129 15.10 -15.17 -6.91
C ILE A 129 14.33 -13.98 -7.49
N LYS A 130 13.74 -13.12 -6.66
CA LYS A 130 13.03 -11.90 -7.09
C LYS A 130 13.92 -11.03 -7.98
N ASN A 131 15.14 -10.72 -7.52
CA ASN A 131 16.05 -9.84 -8.25
C ASN A 131 16.52 -10.45 -9.58
N GLU A 132 16.86 -11.74 -9.59
CA GLU A 132 17.25 -12.46 -10.81
C GLU A 132 16.09 -12.50 -11.82
N THR A 133 14.91 -12.90 -11.35
CA THR A 133 13.67 -12.98 -12.11
C THR A 133 13.33 -11.64 -12.76
N LYS A 134 13.44 -10.53 -12.00
CA LYS A 134 13.19 -9.18 -12.51
C LYS A 134 14.06 -8.85 -13.71
N SER A 135 15.37 -9.08 -13.59
CA SER A 135 16.33 -8.79 -14.65
C SER A 135 16.04 -9.60 -15.91
N GLN A 136 15.81 -10.91 -15.75
CA GLN A 136 15.52 -11.81 -16.86
C GLN A 136 14.19 -11.47 -17.55
N LEU A 137 13.17 -11.08 -16.78
CA LEU A 137 11.86 -10.71 -17.31
C LEU A 137 11.93 -9.41 -18.12
N LEU A 138 12.61 -8.38 -17.62
CA LEU A 138 12.81 -7.13 -18.35
C LEU A 138 13.56 -7.33 -19.67
N GLU A 139 14.60 -8.17 -19.65
CA GLU A 139 15.36 -8.54 -20.85
C GLU A 139 14.47 -9.28 -21.87
N LEU A 140 13.72 -10.28 -21.41
CA LEU A 140 12.83 -11.08 -22.26
C LEU A 140 11.73 -10.24 -22.90
N LEU A 141 11.11 -9.32 -22.15
CA LEU A 141 10.08 -8.41 -22.67
C LEU A 141 10.64 -7.47 -23.74
N GLY A 142 11.85 -6.96 -23.55
CA GLY A 142 12.54 -6.12 -24.54
C GLY A 142 12.74 -6.87 -25.86
N LYS A 143 13.23 -8.12 -25.78
CA LYS A 143 13.45 -8.99 -26.94
C LYS A 143 12.13 -9.40 -27.63
N LEU A 144 11.11 -9.73 -26.86
CA LEU A 144 9.81 -10.15 -27.39
C LEU A 144 9.12 -9.04 -28.20
N ASN A 145 9.20 -7.80 -27.75
CA ASN A 145 8.66 -6.66 -28.48
C ASN A 145 9.24 -6.53 -29.88
N GLN A 146 10.57 -6.63 -29.98
CA GLN A 146 11.27 -6.57 -31.25
C GLN A 146 10.83 -7.71 -32.17
N LEU A 147 10.71 -8.92 -31.63
CA LEU A 147 10.29 -10.10 -32.38
C LEU A 147 8.84 -9.99 -32.88
N ALA A 148 7.92 -9.57 -32.02
CA ALA A 148 6.51 -9.36 -32.36
C ALA A 148 6.35 -8.32 -33.48
N PHE A 149 7.11 -7.23 -33.40
CA PHE A 149 7.13 -6.21 -34.46
C PHE A 149 7.60 -6.79 -35.80
N ASN A 150 8.71 -7.55 -35.80
CA ASN A 150 9.24 -8.18 -37.01
C ASN A 150 8.24 -9.15 -37.63
N LEU A 151 7.61 -10.01 -36.83
CA LEU A 151 6.61 -10.97 -37.28
C LEU A 151 5.39 -10.29 -37.92
N ASN A 152 4.90 -9.18 -37.33
CA ASN A 152 3.81 -8.39 -37.94
C ASN A 152 4.22 -7.81 -39.30
N GLY A 153 5.45 -7.28 -39.40
CA GLY A 153 6.02 -6.81 -40.66
C GLY A 153 6.05 -7.91 -41.72
N PHE A 154 6.57 -9.08 -41.38
CA PHE A 154 6.64 -10.22 -42.29
C PHE A 154 5.27 -10.80 -42.67
N SER A 155 4.31 -10.81 -41.73
CA SER A 155 2.94 -11.22 -42.02
C SER A 155 2.30 -10.31 -43.07
N SER A 156 2.45 -8.99 -42.94
CA SER A 156 1.95 -8.03 -43.92
C SER A 156 2.58 -8.19 -45.31
N LEU A 157 3.88 -8.51 -45.36
CA LEU A 157 4.61 -8.74 -46.60
C LEU A 157 4.23 -10.08 -47.25
N SER A 158 4.05 -11.12 -46.45
CA SER A 158 3.60 -12.44 -46.88
C SER A 158 2.23 -12.35 -47.57
N LEU A 159 1.28 -11.60 -46.99
CA LEU A 159 -0.03 -11.37 -47.61
C LEU A 159 0.10 -10.74 -49.00
N LYS A 160 0.94 -9.72 -49.16
CA LYS A 160 1.19 -9.07 -50.47
C LYS A 160 1.88 -10.00 -51.45
N LEU A 161 2.86 -10.79 -51.01
CA LEU A 161 3.51 -11.79 -51.87
C LEU A 161 2.51 -12.82 -52.37
N ASN A 162 1.59 -13.26 -51.50
CA ASN A 162 0.60 -14.29 -51.81
C ASN A 162 -0.40 -13.88 -52.91
N GLU A 163 -0.56 -12.58 -53.16
CA GLU A 163 -1.36 -12.07 -54.27
C GLU A 163 -0.75 -12.44 -55.62
N THR A 164 0.58 -12.65 -55.69
CA THR A 164 1.31 -12.87 -56.95
C THR A 164 2.05 -14.21 -57.02
N ILE A 165 2.51 -14.73 -55.89
CA ILE A 165 3.26 -15.98 -55.77
C ILE A 165 2.48 -16.91 -54.85
N ASP A 166 2.29 -18.16 -55.25
CA ASP A 166 1.70 -19.16 -54.36
C ASP A 166 2.70 -19.55 -53.26
N ILE A 167 2.43 -19.11 -52.03
CA ILE A 167 3.32 -19.23 -50.87
C ILE A 167 2.68 -19.97 -49.68
N GLU A 168 1.92 -21.03 -49.95
CA GLU A 168 1.16 -21.77 -48.94
C GLU A 168 2.00 -22.20 -47.72
N ASN A 169 3.22 -22.72 -47.94
CA ASN A 169 4.14 -23.09 -46.87
C ASN A 169 4.53 -21.91 -45.97
N LEU A 170 4.86 -20.76 -46.56
CA LEU A 170 5.20 -19.53 -45.81
C LEU A 170 4.01 -19.03 -44.99
N SER A 171 2.79 -19.19 -45.52
CA SER A 171 1.57 -18.81 -44.81
C SER A 171 1.35 -19.70 -43.58
N GLN A 172 1.71 -20.98 -43.65
CA GLN A 172 1.66 -21.88 -42.51
C GLN A 172 2.72 -21.52 -41.45
N ASP A 173 3.95 -21.20 -41.86
CA ASP A 173 5.04 -20.84 -40.94
C ASP A 173 4.76 -19.57 -40.14
N ILE A 174 4.19 -18.54 -40.78
CA ILE A 174 3.81 -17.31 -40.08
C ILE A 174 2.65 -17.54 -39.11
N ASN A 175 1.67 -18.36 -39.48
CA ASN A 175 0.57 -18.72 -38.59
C ASN A 175 1.07 -19.50 -37.37
N ASN A 176 2.01 -20.43 -37.57
CA ASN A 176 2.66 -21.15 -36.47
C ASN A 176 3.43 -20.20 -35.54
N SER A 177 4.17 -19.25 -36.10
CA SER A 177 4.91 -18.25 -35.32
C SER A 177 3.98 -17.31 -34.55
N ASN A 178 2.86 -16.87 -35.13
CA ASN A 178 1.86 -16.06 -34.43
C ASN A 178 1.16 -16.83 -33.31
N SER A 179 0.89 -18.12 -33.51
CA SER A 179 0.35 -19.00 -32.46
C SER A 179 1.34 -19.14 -31.29
N ASN A 180 2.61 -19.38 -31.59
CA ASN A 180 3.68 -19.46 -30.59
C ASN A 180 3.90 -18.13 -29.85
N LEU A 181 3.80 -17.00 -30.54
CA LEU A 181 3.85 -15.67 -29.92
C LEU A 181 2.68 -15.46 -28.95
N THR A 182 1.49 -15.89 -29.33
CA THR A 182 0.30 -15.83 -28.47
C THR A 182 0.46 -16.69 -27.22
N ALA A 183 0.97 -17.91 -27.37
CA ALA A 183 1.26 -18.81 -26.25
C ALA A 183 2.31 -18.22 -25.30
N LEU A 184 3.38 -17.64 -25.83
CA LEU A 184 4.42 -16.99 -25.02
C LEU A 184 3.87 -15.76 -24.27
N ASN A 185 3.02 -14.96 -24.92
CA ASN A 185 2.34 -13.85 -24.26
C ASN A 185 1.48 -14.35 -23.08
N GLN A 186 0.77 -15.46 -23.24
CA GLN A 186 0.00 -16.06 -22.14
C GLN A 186 0.91 -16.51 -20.99
N THR A 187 2.05 -17.14 -21.28
CA THR A 187 3.04 -17.49 -20.26
C THR A 187 3.55 -16.26 -19.51
N LEU A 188 3.81 -15.15 -20.21
CA LEU A 188 4.24 -13.90 -19.58
C LEU A 188 3.16 -13.26 -18.72
N GLN A 189 1.87 -13.38 -19.06
CA GLN A 189 0.77 -12.94 -18.20
C GLN A 189 0.67 -13.76 -16.92
N ASN A 190 0.90 -15.08 -17.00
CA ASN A 190 0.95 -15.94 -15.82
C ASN A 190 2.15 -15.55 -14.92
N LEU A 191 3.32 -15.34 -15.51
CA LEU A 191 4.51 -14.84 -14.81
C LEU A 191 4.26 -13.50 -14.13
N LYS A 192 3.56 -12.58 -14.81
CA LYS A 192 3.14 -11.30 -14.23
C LYS A 192 2.24 -11.48 -13.03
N THR A 193 1.26 -12.39 -13.11
CA THR A 193 0.35 -12.67 -12.00
C THR A 193 1.12 -13.21 -10.79
N SER A 194 2.01 -14.19 -10.97
CA SER A 194 2.85 -14.70 -9.89
C SER A 194 3.82 -13.66 -9.33
N TRP A 195 4.36 -12.77 -10.19
CA TRP A 195 5.19 -11.64 -9.77
C TRP A 195 4.40 -10.67 -8.88
N GLU A 196 3.21 -10.25 -9.32
CA GLU A 196 2.34 -9.33 -8.58
C GLU A 196 1.86 -9.93 -7.25
N ASN A 197 1.63 -11.25 -7.21
CA ASN A 197 1.31 -12.00 -6.00
C ASN A 197 2.54 -12.32 -5.12
N GLN A 198 3.74 -11.87 -5.49
CA GLN A 198 4.99 -12.10 -4.76
C GLN A 198 5.37 -13.58 -4.60
N GLU A 199 4.93 -14.46 -5.50
CA GLU A 199 5.20 -15.90 -5.46
C GLU A 199 6.64 -16.24 -5.89
N TYR A 200 7.64 -15.74 -5.16
CA TYR A 200 9.08 -15.84 -5.49
C TYR A 200 9.69 -17.20 -5.15
N ASN A 201 9.13 -18.25 -5.70
CA ASN A 201 9.58 -19.62 -5.48
C ASN A 201 10.43 -20.15 -6.65
N ALA A 202 10.94 -21.37 -6.51
CA ALA A 202 11.66 -22.05 -7.60
C ALA A 202 10.81 -22.21 -8.88
N PHE A 203 9.49 -22.33 -8.74
CA PHE A 203 8.58 -22.43 -9.88
C PHE A 203 8.57 -21.15 -10.73
N LEU A 204 8.69 -19.96 -10.14
CA LEU A 204 8.81 -18.70 -10.89
C LEU A 204 10.11 -18.67 -11.72
N SER A 205 11.23 -19.08 -11.12
CA SER A 205 12.53 -19.19 -11.81
C SER A 205 12.44 -20.17 -12.99
N ASP A 206 11.85 -21.35 -12.79
CA ASP A 206 11.71 -22.36 -13.84
C ASP A 206 10.71 -21.94 -14.93
N SER A 207 9.67 -21.19 -14.57
CA SER A 207 8.73 -20.60 -15.52
C SER A 207 9.40 -19.57 -16.43
N ILE A 208 10.32 -18.75 -15.91
CA ILE A 208 11.11 -17.83 -16.73
C ILE A 208 12.07 -18.56 -17.66
N LYS A 209 12.76 -19.61 -17.18
CA LYS A 209 13.61 -20.44 -18.06
C LYS A 209 12.80 -21.04 -19.21
N THR A 210 11.61 -21.54 -18.91
CA THR A 210 10.66 -22.07 -19.91
C THR A 210 10.22 -21.00 -20.91
N ALA A 211 9.92 -19.79 -20.44
CA ALA A 211 9.56 -18.66 -21.28
C ALA A 211 10.72 -18.24 -22.20
N ASN A 212 11.95 -18.20 -21.68
CA ASN A 212 13.16 -17.94 -22.46
C ASN A 212 13.41 -19.01 -23.53
N GLN A 213 13.21 -20.29 -23.22
CA GLN A 213 13.33 -21.36 -24.20
C GLN A 213 12.28 -21.22 -25.31
N SER A 214 11.04 -20.92 -24.94
CA SER A 214 9.94 -20.70 -25.88
C SER A 214 10.21 -19.48 -26.78
N PHE A 215 10.76 -18.41 -26.21
CA PHE A 215 11.23 -17.25 -26.96
C PHE A 215 12.33 -17.61 -27.96
N ASN A 216 13.36 -18.34 -27.54
CA ASN A 216 14.46 -18.75 -28.44
C ASN A 216 13.95 -19.61 -29.60
N ASN A 217 13.01 -20.51 -29.34
CA ASN A 217 12.36 -21.30 -30.39
C ASN A 217 11.58 -20.43 -31.38
N LEU A 218 10.81 -19.45 -30.87
CA LEU A 218 10.07 -18.51 -31.70
C LEU A 218 11.01 -17.60 -32.51
N GLN A 219 12.10 -17.13 -31.90
CA GLN A 219 13.11 -16.30 -32.56
C GLN A 219 13.77 -17.06 -33.72
N ASN A 220 14.12 -18.33 -33.51
CA ASN A 220 14.70 -19.18 -34.55
C ASN A 220 13.69 -19.41 -35.69
N ALA A 221 12.43 -19.71 -35.37
CA ALA A 221 11.37 -19.87 -36.38
C ALA A 221 11.17 -18.58 -37.19
N SER A 222 11.14 -17.42 -36.52
CA SER A 222 11.04 -16.11 -37.18
C SER A 222 12.25 -15.80 -38.06
N ASN A 223 13.46 -16.17 -37.64
CA ASN A 223 14.67 -15.95 -38.43
C ASN A 223 14.66 -16.80 -39.70
N ASN A 224 14.27 -18.08 -39.59
CA ASN A 224 14.12 -18.97 -40.74
C ASN A 224 13.07 -18.43 -41.71
N PHE A 225 11.90 -18.04 -41.19
CA PHE A 225 10.85 -17.44 -41.99
C PHE A 225 11.29 -16.16 -42.71
N SER A 226 12.02 -15.28 -42.01
CA SER A 226 12.58 -14.07 -42.60
C SER A 226 13.57 -14.39 -43.73
N ALA A 227 14.40 -15.42 -43.57
CA ALA A 227 15.34 -15.85 -44.59
C ALA A 227 14.61 -16.40 -45.82
N ASP A 228 13.58 -17.22 -45.62
CA ASP A 228 12.78 -17.79 -46.71
C ASP A 228 12.01 -16.72 -47.49
N ILE A 229 11.40 -15.75 -46.80
CA ILE A 229 10.76 -14.60 -47.45
C ILE A 229 11.80 -13.80 -48.25
N SER A 230 12.94 -13.47 -47.66
CA SER A 230 13.97 -12.68 -48.32
C SER A 230 14.49 -13.38 -49.57
N SER A 231 14.68 -14.70 -49.51
CA SER A 231 15.09 -15.53 -50.64
C SER A 231 14.06 -15.50 -51.77
N ASN A 232 12.78 -15.71 -51.44
CA ASN A 232 11.69 -15.68 -52.43
C ASN A 232 11.53 -14.30 -53.08
N ILE A 233 11.65 -13.21 -52.30
CA ILE A 233 11.60 -11.83 -52.83
C ILE A 233 12.76 -11.58 -53.78
N SER A 234 13.98 -11.92 -53.38
CA SER A 234 15.17 -11.74 -54.20
C SER A 234 15.04 -12.50 -55.52
N TYR A 235 14.56 -13.74 -55.45
CA TYR A 235 14.40 -14.58 -56.62
C TYR A 235 13.31 -14.07 -57.57
N TYR A 236 12.14 -13.70 -57.04
CA TYR A 236 11.07 -13.09 -57.81
C TYR A 236 11.51 -11.78 -58.49
N ASN A 237 12.21 -10.91 -57.77
CA ASN A 237 12.72 -9.66 -58.32
C ASN A 237 13.75 -9.89 -59.44
N SER A 238 14.59 -10.92 -59.32
CA SER A 238 15.54 -11.33 -60.37
C SER A 238 14.82 -11.79 -61.64
N LEU A 239 13.68 -12.49 -61.52
CA LEU A 239 12.85 -12.85 -62.66
C LEU A 239 12.24 -11.62 -63.36
N ILE A 240 11.83 -10.60 -62.59
CA ILE A 240 11.38 -9.31 -63.16
C ILE A 240 12.51 -8.60 -63.90
N ASP A 241 13.73 -8.62 -63.34
CA ASP A 241 14.91 -8.04 -64.00
C ASP A 241 15.21 -8.76 -65.32
N ASN A 242 15.13 -10.09 -65.33
CA ASN A 242 15.27 -10.87 -66.55
C ASN A 242 14.18 -10.48 -67.58
N LEU A 243 12.90 -10.39 -67.19
CA LEU A 243 11.83 -9.93 -68.09
C LEU A 243 12.10 -8.53 -68.65
N THR A 244 12.63 -7.63 -67.83
CA THR A 244 12.99 -6.27 -68.25
C THR A 244 14.09 -6.29 -69.32
N VAL A 245 15.13 -7.11 -69.12
CA VAL A 245 16.20 -7.31 -70.12
C VAL A 245 15.65 -7.93 -71.41
N LEU A 246 14.77 -8.93 -71.30
CA LEU A 246 14.13 -9.54 -72.46
C LEU A 246 13.29 -8.50 -73.24
N GLN A 247 12.55 -7.64 -72.54
CA GLN A 247 11.79 -6.55 -73.16
C GLN A 247 12.70 -5.56 -73.92
N GLN A 248 13.84 -5.19 -73.34
CA GLN A 248 14.84 -4.32 -73.98
C GLN A 248 15.40 -4.96 -75.26
N ASN A 249 15.73 -6.25 -75.21
CA ASN A 249 16.20 -7.00 -76.38
C ASN A 249 15.15 -7.04 -77.49
N LEU A 250 13.87 -7.30 -77.16
CA LEU A 250 12.78 -7.28 -78.14
C LEU A 250 12.56 -5.90 -78.73
N THR A 251 12.67 -4.85 -77.91
CA THR A 251 12.59 -3.46 -78.37
C THR A 251 13.70 -3.17 -79.37
N TYR A 252 14.92 -3.63 -79.11
CA TYR A 252 16.04 -3.53 -80.03
C TYR A 252 15.77 -4.34 -81.32
N PHE A 253 15.40 -5.61 -81.22
CA PHE A 253 15.11 -6.47 -82.37
C PHE A 253 14.04 -5.89 -83.31
N LYS A 254 13.03 -5.23 -82.74
CA LYS A 254 11.97 -4.57 -83.52
C LYS A 254 12.50 -3.45 -84.43
N THR A 255 13.62 -2.82 -84.08
CA THR A 255 14.21 -1.71 -84.86
C THR A 255 15.16 -2.15 -85.98
N ILE A 256 15.49 -3.46 -86.04
CA ILE A 256 16.44 -3.97 -87.01
C ILE A 256 15.70 -4.42 -88.28
N ASN A 257 16.25 -4.05 -89.44
CA ASN A 257 15.79 -4.57 -90.73
C ASN A 257 16.30 -6.00 -90.93
N VAL A 258 15.40 -6.93 -91.20
CA VAL A 258 15.65 -8.37 -91.31
C VAL A 258 14.92 -8.98 -92.52
N THR A 259 15.12 -10.28 -92.77
CA THR A 259 14.32 -11.02 -93.76
C THR A 259 12.87 -11.19 -93.28
N ASN A 260 11.94 -11.45 -94.21
CA ASN A 260 10.53 -11.68 -93.87
C ASN A 260 10.35 -12.83 -92.85
N THR A 261 11.11 -13.92 -92.99
CA THR A 261 11.04 -15.08 -92.08
C THR A 261 11.45 -14.69 -90.66
N THR A 262 12.54 -13.95 -90.50
CA THR A 262 13.01 -13.48 -89.18
C THR A 262 12.06 -12.45 -88.58
N ALA A 263 11.50 -11.54 -89.40
CA ALA A 263 10.47 -10.59 -88.94
C ALA A 263 9.23 -11.30 -88.38
N ILE A 264 8.76 -12.38 -89.03
CA ILE A 264 7.67 -13.23 -88.52
C ILE A 264 8.07 -13.88 -87.19
N GLY A 265 9.30 -14.40 -87.08
CA GLY A 265 9.84 -14.96 -85.84
C GLY A 265 9.86 -13.96 -84.69
N ILE A 266 10.31 -12.72 -84.94
CA ILE A 266 10.31 -11.64 -83.94
C ILE A 266 8.88 -11.32 -83.52
N ASN A 267 7.93 -11.18 -84.44
CA ASN A 267 6.52 -10.92 -84.10
C ASN A 267 5.94 -12.04 -83.21
N LYS A 268 6.22 -13.31 -83.54
CA LYS A 268 5.79 -14.45 -82.72
C LYS A 268 6.37 -14.39 -81.31
N LEU A 269 7.66 -14.08 -81.19
CA LEU A 269 8.31 -13.95 -79.89
C LEU A 269 7.77 -12.76 -79.08
N ILE A 270 7.41 -11.66 -79.73
CA ILE A 270 6.73 -10.53 -79.06
C ILE A 270 5.37 -10.98 -78.50
N GLN A 271 4.60 -11.78 -79.25
CA GLN A 271 3.33 -12.34 -78.76
C GLN A 271 3.53 -13.29 -77.59
N GLU A 272 4.53 -14.17 -77.66
CA GLU A 272 4.90 -15.09 -76.57
C GLU A 272 5.34 -14.32 -75.32
N PHE A 273 6.15 -13.27 -75.47
CA PHE A 273 6.55 -12.36 -74.38
C PHE A 273 5.36 -11.64 -73.75
N ASN A 274 4.44 -11.12 -74.57
CA ASN A 274 3.24 -10.43 -74.10
C ASN A 274 2.34 -11.35 -73.28
N ASN A 275 2.09 -12.57 -73.77
CA ASN A 275 1.31 -13.59 -73.06
C ASN A 275 2.02 -14.02 -71.76
N ALA A 276 3.33 -14.24 -71.83
CA ALA A 276 4.15 -14.60 -70.68
C ALA A 276 4.14 -13.51 -69.59
N THR A 277 4.18 -12.23 -69.98
CA THR A 277 4.07 -11.11 -69.03
C THR A 277 2.72 -11.10 -68.29
N GLN A 278 1.63 -11.37 -69.01
CA GLN A 278 0.30 -11.47 -68.40
C GLN A 278 0.20 -12.68 -67.46
N GLN A 279 0.74 -13.83 -67.85
CA GLN A 279 0.80 -15.03 -67.01
C GLN A 279 1.69 -14.82 -65.77
N PHE A 280 2.81 -14.10 -65.91
CA PHE A 280 3.70 -13.80 -64.78
C PHE A 280 3.00 -12.97 -63.70
N ALA A 281 2.08 -12.08 -64.08
CA ALA A 281 1.30 -11.28 -63.14
C ALA A 281 0.24 -12.10 -62.36
N GLN A 282 -0.10 -13.31 -62.81
CA GLN A 282 -1.07 -14.16 -62.13
C GLN A 282 -0.46 -14.86 -60.91
N ARG A 283 -1.30 -15.24 -59.95
CA ARG A 283 -0.88 -16.03 -58.77
C ARG A 283 -0.49 -17.45 -59.20
N THR A 284 0.81 -17.74 -59.21
CA THR A 284 1.38 -19.06 -59.57
C THR A 284 2.60 -19.38 -58.72
N LYS A 285 3.08 -20.63 -58.76
CA LYS A 285 4.31 -21.01 -58.06
C LYS A 285 5.50 -20.30 -58.67
N LEU A 286 6.49 -19.98 -57.83
CA LEU A 286 7.70 -19.29 -58.27
C LEU A 286 8.49 -20.10 -59.31
N SER A 287 8.46 -21.44 -59.21
CA SER A 287 9.01 -22.36 -60.22
C SER A 287 8.34 -22.22 -61.59
N ASP A 288 7.03 -21.99 -61.64
CA ASP A 288 6.31 -21.86 -62.90
C ASP A 288 6.67 -20.52 -63.57
N LYS A 289 6.86 -19.48 -62.77
CA LYS A 289 7.36 -18.17 -63.23
C LYS A 289 8.78 -18.28 -63.79
N GLU A 290 9.66 -19.05 -63.14
CA GLU A 290 11.02 -19.31 -63.63
C GLU A 290 11.01 -20.02 -64.99
N ILE A 291 10.21 -21.07 -65.14
CA ILE A 291 10.09 -21.83 -66.41
C ILE A 291 9.67 -20.88 -67.54
N LEU A 292 8.67 -20.04 -67.27
CA LEU A 292 8.17 -19.05 -68.22
C LEU A 292 9.26 -18.07 -68.68
N VAL A 293 10.04 -17.50 -67.75
CA VAL A 293 11.14 -16.58 -68.08
C VAL A 293 12.29 -17.29 -68.81
N SER A 294 12.59 -18.53 -68.41
CA SER A 294 13.67 -19.33 -69.01
C SER A 294 13.37 -19.72 -70.46
N ASN A 295 12.12 -20.08 -70.76
CA ASN A 295 11.68 -20.37 -72.12
C ASN A 295 11.87 -19.14 -73.03
N LEU A 296 11.37 -17.97 -72.61
CA LEU A 296 11.55 -16.72 -73.36
C LEU A 296 13.02 -16.37 -73.60
N LYS A 297 13.89 -16.62 -72.61
CA LYS A 297 15.33 -16.39 -72.74
C LYS A 297 15.94 -17.26 -73.84
N ASN A 298 15.54 -18.53 -73.91
CA ASN A 298 16.00 -19.44 -74.96
C ASN A 298 15.48 -19.01 -76.35
N ASP A 299 14.23 -18.54 -76.42
CA ASP A 299 13.64 -18.05 -77.66
C ASP A 299 14.32 -16.76 -78.17
N ILE A 300 14.69 -15.84 -77.26
CA ILE A 300 15.50 -14.66 -77.60
C ILE A 300 16.86 -15.06 -78.19
N ILE A 301 17.54 -16.05 -77.60
CA ILE A 301 18.84 -16.52 -78.12
C ILE A 301 18.66 -17.08 -79.54
N SER A 302 17.60 -17.86 -79.77
CA SER A 302 17.27 -18.42 -81.08
C SER A 302 17.05 -17.33 -82.13
N ILE A 303 16.22 -16.31 -81.81
CA ILE A 303 15.96 -15.17 -82.71
C ILE A 303 17.23 -14.33 -82.92
N SER A 304 18.02 -14.10 -81.88
CA SER A 304 19.29 -13.35 -82.01
C SER A 304 20.24 -14.00 -83.02
N ASN A 305 20.33 -15.33 -83.03
CA ASN A 305 21.16 -16.06 -83.99
C ASN A 305 20.63 -15.92 -85.43
N LEU A 306 19.31 -15.91 -85.62
CA LEU A 306 18.69 -15.65 -86.92
C LEU A 306 18.97 -14.23 -87.42
N ILE A 307 18.86 -13.23 -86.54
CA ILE A 307 19.19 -11.83 -86.86
C ILE A 307 20.65 -11.71 -87.29
N GLN A 308 21.58 -12.36 -86.59
CA GLN A 308 23.00 -12.35 -86.95
C GLN A 308 23.25 -13.00 -88.32
N ALA A 309 22.57 -14.11 -88.62
CA ALA A 309 22.66 -14.77 -89.92
C ALA A 309 22.13 -13.88 -91.06
N ASP A 310 21.00 -13.19 -90.83
CA ASP A 310 20.43 -12.24 -91.79
C ASP A 310 21.39 -11.08 -92.09
N ILE A 311 21.98 -10.49 -91.05
CA ILE A 311 22.96 -9.40 -91.19
C ILE A 311 24.21 -9.87 -91.95
N ALA A 312 24.69 -11.08 -91.69
CA ALA A 312 25.87 -11.63 -92.37
C ALA A 312 25.63 -11.93 -93.86
N ASN A 313 24.41 -12.30 -94.24
CA ASN A 313 24.05 -12.69 -95.61
C ASN A 313 23.63 -11.52 -96.51
N GLY A 314 23.35 -10.34 -95.96
CA GLY A 314 23.31 -9.05 -96.66
C GLY A 314 22.30 -8.87 -97.81
N THR A 315 21.34 -9.78 -98.00
CA THR A 315 20.39 -9.75 -99.14
C THR A 315 18.94 -9.66 -98.65
N ASN A 316 18.20 -8.64 -99.11
CA ASN A 316 16.77 -8.38 -98.81
C ASN A 316 16.40 -8.16 -97.33
N LEU A 317 17.06 -7.20 -96.67
CA LEU A 317 16.72 -6.73 -95.32
C LEU A 317 15.75 -5.53 -95.37
N ASP A 318 14.49 -5.77 -95.75
CA ASP A 318 13.47 -4.71 -95.90
C ASP A 318 12.30 -4.84 -94.91
N TYR A 319 12.31 -5.85 -94.04
CA TYR A 319 11.20 -6.13 -93.13
C TYR A 319 11.55 -5.75 -91.69
N THR A 320 10.58 -5.19 -90.96
CA THR A 320 10.66 -4.94 -89.52
C THR A 320 9.47 -5.60 -88.81
N ALA A 321 9.62 -5.88 -87.52
CA ALA A 321 8.53 -6.43 -86.72
C ALA A 321 7.47 -5.34 -86.44
N ALA A 322 6.19 -5.68 -86.61
CA ALA A 322 5.07 -4.75 -86.44
C ALA A 322 4.41 -4.88 -85.07
N GLU A 323 4.54 -6.05 -84.42
CA GLU A 323 3.80 -6.38 -83.20
C GLU A 323 4.13 -5.42 -82.04
N PRO A 324 3.13 -4.91 -81.29
CA PRO A 324 3.37 -4.05 -80.14
C PRO A 324 3.92 -4.86 -78.94
N ILE A 325 4.95 -4.33 -78.28
CA ILE A 325 5.51 -4.90 -77.05
C ILE A 325 4.77 -4.28 -75.86
N LEU A 326 4.19 -5.12 -74.99
CA LEU A 326 3.53 -4.65 -73.78
C LEU A 326 4.53 -4.03 -72.81
N ILE A 327 4.10 -2.99 -72.09
CA ILE A 327 4.89 -2.39 -71.01
C ILE A 327 4.84 -3.32 -69.79
N LEU A 328 6.01 -3.63 -69.23
CA LEU A 328 6.15 -4.43 -68.02
C LEU A 328 5.59 -3.65 -66.81
N ASN A 329 4.35 -3.94 -66.41
CA ASN A 329 3.71 -3.35 -65.24
C ASN A 329 3.66 -4.34 -64.07
N ILE A 330 4.84 -4.78 -63.62
CA ILE A 330 5.00 -5.73 -62.51
C ILE A 330 5.87 -5.06 -61.45
N SER A 331 5.37 -5.00 -60.22
CA SER A 331 6.08 -4.36 -59.10
C SER A 331 7.05 -5.34 -58.44
N LYS A 332 8.23 -4.84 -58.07
CA LYS A 332 9.17 -5.54 -57.20
C LYS A 332 8.73 -5.48 -55.75
N PHE A 333 9.12 -6.47 -54.96
CA PHE A 333 8.94 -6.47 -53.50
C PHE A 333 10.21 -6.03 -52.79
N TYR A 334 10.06 -5.39 -51.64
CA TYR A 334 11.18 -4.96 -50.79
C TYR A 334 10.90 -5.35 -49.35
N MET A 335 11.96 -5.70 -48.62
CA MET A 335 11.85 -5.95 -47.19
C MET A 335 11.49 -4.66 -46.45
N PRO A 336 10.52 -4.69 -45.53
CA PRO A 336 10.12 -3.51 -44.78
C PRO A 336 11.29 -3.00 -43.93
N GLN A 337 11.47 -1.67 -43.92
CA GLN A 337 12.38 -1.01 -42.99
C GLN A 337 11.70 -0.95 -41.62
N ILE A 338 12.32 -1.58 -40.62
CA ILE A 338 11.76 -1.72 -39.27
C ILE A 338 12.14 -0.49 -38.44
N GLN A 339 11.13 0.24 -37.94
CA GLN A 339 11.32 1.28 -36.92
C GLN A 339 10.88 0.74 -35.56
N ILE A 340 11.78 0.84 -34.58
CA ILE A 340 11.51 0.37 -33.22
C ILE A 340 10.60 1.38 -32.53
N ILE A 341 9.40 0.96 -32.15
CA ILE A 341 8.54 1.71 -31.23
C ILE A 341 8.41 0.87 -29.96
N GLN A 342 8.89 1.40 -28.83
CA GLN A 342 8.71 0.78 -27.52
C GLN A 342 7.25 0.91 -27.11
N VAL A 343 6.54 -0.22 -27.02
CA VAL A 343 5.17 -0.25 -26.51
C VAL A 343 5.04 -1.50 -25.65
N MET A 344 5.33 -1.42 -24.34
CA MET A 344 4.81 -2.44 -23.43
C MET A 344 4.60 -1.94 -22.00
N PRO A 345 3.64 -2.57 -21.29
CA PRO A 345 3.21 -2.16 -19.96
C PRO A 345 4.28 -2.44 -18.91
N GLU A 346 4.39 -1.53 -17.97
CA GLU A 346 5.31 -1.55 -16.84
C GLU A 346 4.98 -2.72 -15.89
N PHE A 347 5.98 -3.50 -15.49
CA PHE A 347 5.88 -4.43 -14.36
C PHE A 347 6.05 -3.63 -13.08
N LYS A 348 4.95 -3.43 -12.36
CA LYS A 348 4.99 -2.73 -11.07
C LYS A 348 5.66 -3.61 -10.03
N GLU A 349 6.50 -3.01 -9.21
CA GLU A 349 7.02 -3.67 -8.02
C GLU A 349 5.86 -3.93 -7.05
N PRO A 350 5.72 -5.15 -6.52
CA PRO A 350 4.73 -5.42 -5.50
C PRO A 350 5.06 -4.62 -4.25
N VAL A 351 4.05 -3.96 -3.71
CA VAL A 351 4.15 -3.16 -2.49
C VAL A 351 3.94 -4.04 -1.26
N SER A 352 4.49 -3.62 -0.12
CA SER A 352 4.24 -4.31 1.15
C SER A 352 2.76 -4.21 1.53
N GLN A 353 2.19 -5.30 2.05
CA GLN A 353 0.77 -5.36 2.40
C GLN A 353 0.54 -5.29 3.90
N CYS A 354 -0.41 -4.45 4.30
CA CYS A 354 -0.82 -4.29 5.69
C CYS A 354 -2.30 -4.59 5.79
N CYS A 355 -2.70 -5.37 6.78
CA CYS A 355 -4.08 -5.86 6.89
C CYS A 355 -4.70 -5.45 8.22
N TRP A 356 -5.97 -5.01 8.16
CA TRP A 356 -6.79 -4.69 9.31
C TRP A 356 -8.21 -5.25 9.14
N LEU A 357 -8.65 -6.04 10.11
CA LEU A 357 -9.94 -6.72 10.15
C LEU A 357 -10.30 -7.46 8.85
N GLY A 358 -9.32 -8.12 8.23
CA GLY A 358 -9.47 -8.87 6.99
C GLY A 358 -9.35 -8.03 5.70
N ASN A 359 -9.25 -6.70 5.81
CA ASN A 359 -9.02 -5.81 4.67
C ASN A 359 -7.54 -5.50 4.55
N CYS A 360 -6.93 -5.81 3.41
CA CYS A 360 -5.51 -5.55 3.15
C CYS A 360 -5.33 -4.42 2.14
N SER A 361 -4.40 -3.53 2.43
CA SER A 361 -4.01 -2.39 1.60
C SER A 361 -2.49 -2.31 1.50
N GLU A 362 -1.99 -1.39 0.66
CA GLU A 362 -0.59 -1.02 0.68
C GLU A 362 -0.23 -0.44 2.05
N CYS A 363 0.84 -0.96 2.65
CA CYS A 363 1.36 -0.42 3.90
C CYS A 363 1.71 1.06 3.77
N CYS A 364 1.55 1.80 4.86
CA CYS A 364 2.02 3.18 4.91
C CYS A 364 3.51 3.27 4.62
N ASN A 365 3.85 4.28 3.81
CA ASN A 365 5.20 4.74 3.55
C ASN A 365 5.37 6.19 4.06
N GLU A 366 6.47 6.85 3.70
CA GLU A 366 6.77 8.22 4.13
C GLU A 366 5.64 9.23 3.84
N SER A 367 4.81 8.99 2.83
CA SER A 367 3.66 9.86 2.51
C SER A 367 2.64 9.96 3.65
N CYS A 368 2.59 8.95 4.53
CA CYS A 368 1.68 8.93 5.65
C CYS A 368 2.17 9.75 6.86
N HIS A 369 3.44 10.13 6.90
CA HIS A 369 4.01 10.80 8.08
C HIS A 369 3.32 12.13 8.38
N ALA A 370 2.97 12.86 7.32
CA ALA A 370 2.30 14.17 7.38
C ALA A 370 0.78 14.11 7.18
N ASP A 371 0.20 12.92 7.08
CA ASP A 371 -1.23 12.73 6.83
C ASP A 371 -2.04 12.95 8.11
N LYS A 372 -2.80 14.04 8.15
CA LYS A 372 -3.55 14.50 9.32
C LYS A 372 -4.63 13.52 9.76
N GLU A 373 -5.18 12.71 8.86
CA GLU A 373 -6.20 11.71 9.18
C GLU A 373 -5.60 10.48 9.87
N LYS A 374 -4.27 10.32 9.81
CA LYS A 374 -3.53 9.17 10.35
C LYS A 374 -2.70 9.50 11.59
N TYR A 375 -2.80 10.72 12.11
CA TYR A 375 -2.13 11.09 13.35
C TYR A 375 -2.71 10.33 14.55
N PRO A 376 -1.86 9.85 15.47
CA PRO A 376 -2.33 9.12 16.63
C PRO A 376 -3.12 10.03 17.58
N VAL A 377 -4.12 9.45 18.22
CA VAL A 377 -4.94 10.08 19.25
C VAL A 377 -4.41 9.68 20.62
N ILE A 378 -3.95 10.66 21.39
CA ILE A 378 -3.45 10.48 22.76
C ILE A 378 -4.53 10.92 23.75
N PHE A 379 -4.92 9.99 24.63
CA PHE A 379 -5.83 10.27 25.72
C PHE A 379 -5.08 10.65 27.00
N LEU A 380 -5.42 11.82 27.56
CA LEU A 380 -4.86 12.34 28.81
C LEU A 380 -5.91 12.39 29.90
N HIS A 381 -5.70 11.62 30.96
CA HIS A 381 -6.61 11.55 32.10
C HIS A 381 -6.55 12.80 32.99
N GLY A 382 -7.49 12.89 33.92
CA GLY A 382 -7.60 13.96 34.91
C GLY A 382 -6.87 13.68 36.23
N HIS A 383 -7.13 14.53 37.21
CA HIS A 383 -6.58 14.46 38.57
C HIS A 383 -7.06 13.20 39.30
N GLU A 384 -6.16 12.55 40.05
CA GLU A 384 -6.51 11.38 40.85
C GLU A 384 -6.77 11.76 42.31
N PHE A 385 -8.05 11.90 42.66
CA PHE A 385 -8.52 12.29 44.00
C PHE A 385 -8.29 11.24 45.11
N ASN A 386 -7.57 10.16 44.84
CA ASN A 386 -7.24 9.16 45.85
C ASN A 386 -5.79 8.70 45.68
N GLN A 387 -4.93 9.14 46.59
CA GLN A 387 -3.50 8.82 46.60
C GLN A 387 -3.21 7.31 46.76
N PHE A 388 -4.18 6.52 47.24
CA PHE A 388 -4.03 5.07 47.44
C PHE A 388 -4.39 4.22 46.23
N LEU A 389 -5.02 4.79 45.19
CA LEU A 389 -5.27 4.10 43.92
C LEU A 389 -3.99 4.10 43.08
N SER A 390 -3.94 3.35 41.97
CA SER A 390 -2.83 3.45 41.01
C SER A 390 -3.21 4.38 39.86
N ALA A 391 -2.22 5.08 39.29
CA ALA A 391 -2.36 5.92 38.11
C ALA A 391 -3.00 5.21 36.91
N GLU A 392 -2.93 3.89 36.86
CA GLU A 392 -3.60 3.08 35.86
C GLU A 392 -5.13 3.22 35.94
N TYR A 393 -5.69 3.53 37.11
CA TYR A 393 -7.11 3.79 37.29
C TYR A 393 -7.58 4.96 36.42
N SER A 394 -6.77 6.01 36.37
CA SER A 394 -7.09 7.23 35.62
C SER A 394 -7.17 6.97 34.12
N LEU A 395 -6.49 5.92 33.61
CA LEU A 395 -6.58 5.49 32.21
C LEU A 395 -7.94 4.90 31.85
N ASP A 396 -8.66 4.29 32.79
CA ASP A 396 -9.96 3.65 32.53
C ASP A 396 -11.03 4.64 32.08
N THR A 397 -10.83 5.92 32.38
CA THR A 397 -11.73 7.03 32.02
C THR A 397 -12.08 7.04 30.53
N PHE A 398 -11.17 6.57 29.67
CA PHE A 398 -11.35 6.60 28.21
C PHE A 398 -11.76 5.26 27.60
N ASP A 399 -11.98 4.18 28.38
CA ASP A 399 -12.27 2.84 27.85
C ASP A 399 -13.45 2.83 26.86
N LEU A 400 -14.55 3.52 27.21
CA LEU A 400 -15.72 3.59 26.35
C LEU A 400 -15.45 4.39 25.06
N ILE A 401 -14.70 5.49 25.16
CA ILE A 401 -14.36 6.33 24.02
C ILE A 401 -13.42 5.59 23.06
N GLN A 402 -12.35 4.99 23.58
CA GLN A 402 -11.36 4.26 22.78
C GLN A 402 -12.02 3.08 22.06
N LYS A 403 -12.84 2.30 22.77
CA LYS A 403 -13.65 1.21 22.17
C LYS A 403 -14.59 1.69 21.08
N GLN A 404 -15.19 2.88 21.24
CA GLN A 404 -16.07 3.43 20.22
C GLN A 404 -15.27 3.98 19.03
N LEU A 405 -14.09 4.58 19.23
CA LEU A 405 -13.17 4.96 18.15
C LEU A 405 -12.69 3.73 17.35
N GLU A 406 -12.44 2.60 18.01
CA GLU A 406 -12.06 1.37 17.33
C GLU A 406 -13.12 0.95 16.29
N ARG A 407 -14.41 1.04 16.68
CA ARG A 407 -15.54 0.79 15.77
C ARG A 407 -15.62 1.80 14.62
N ASP A 408 -15.05 2.99 14.81
CA ASP A 408 -14.98 4.06 13.83
C ASP A 408 -13.71 4.03 12.97
N GLY A 409 -12.88 2.98 13.10
CA GLY A 409 -11.70 2.75 12.24
C GLY A 409 -10.36 3.17 12.83
N TYR A 410 -10.28 3.37 14.15
CA TYR A 410 -9.00 3.57 14.84
C TYR A 410 -8.44 2.24 15.33
N ILE A 411 -7.11 2.13 15.42
CA ILE A 411 -6.47 0.99 16.07
C ILE A 411 -6.35 1.28 17.56
N ASP A 412 -6.87 0.40 18.39
CA ASP A 412 -6.66 0.47 19.84
C ASP A 412 -5.29 -0.14 20.20
N ALA A 413 -4.32 0.72 20.54
CA ALA A 413 -3.00 0.32 21.03
C ALA A 413 -2.95 0.10 22.55
N GLY A 414 -4.09 0.25 23.23
CA GLY A 414 -4.24 0.07 24.66
C GLY A 414 -3.66 1.23 25.46
N SER A 415 -2.98 0.88 26.55
CA SER A 415 -2.35 1.83 27.46
C SER A 415 -0.84 1.80 27.29
N PHE A 416 -0.24 2.99 27.22
CA PHE A 416 1.19 3.15 27.04
C PHE A 416 1.81 3.78 28.27
N LEU A 417 2.88 3.14 28.75
CA LEU A 417 3.74 3.61 29.83
C LEU A 417 5.15 3.81 29.24
N LEU A 418 5.89 4.80 29.75
CA LEU A 418 7.25 5.06 29.31
C LEU A 418 8.10 3.79 29.39
N ASN A 419 8.75 3.42 28.28
CA ASN A 419 9.61 2.24 28.19
C ASN A 419 11.06 2.67 27.92
N LYS A 420 12.03 1.93 28.48
CA LYS A 420 13.45 2.21 28.31
C LYS A 420 13.96 1.83 26.91
N GLU A 421 13.41 0.77 26.31
CA GLU A 421 13.77 0.35 24.96
C GLU A 421 12.71 0.80 23.97
N ILE A 422 12.96 1.96 23.36
CA ILE A 422 12.07 2.49 22.33
C ILE A 422 12.36 1.75 21.03
N GLN A 423 11.41 0.93 20.59
CA GLN A 423 11.44 0.34 19.26
C GLN A 423 10.77 1.31 18.28
N PRO A 424 11.55 1.99 17.41
CA PRO A 424 10.99 2.93 16.45
C PRO A 424 10.20 2.20 15.37
N GLY A 425 9.13 2.84 14.92
CA GLY A 425 8.40 2.42 13.73
C GLY A 425 7.52 1.17 13.88
N VAL A 426 7.33 0.65 15.09
CA VAL A 426 6.49 -0.56 15.30
C VAL A 426 5.06 -0.40 14.76
N TRP A 427 4.49 0.81 14.82
CA TRP A 427 3.16 1.14 14.28
C TRP A 427 3.23 2.03 13.03
N GLN A 428 4.36 2.13 12.34
CA GLN A 428 4.50 3.09 11.23
C GLN A 428 3.79 2.65 9.94
N ARG A 429 3.64 1.34 9.76
CA ARG A 429 3.16 0.73 8.51
C ARG A 429 1.64 0.65 8.43
N THR A 430 0.92 0.87 9.53
CA THR A 430 -0.54 0.98 9.51
C THR A 430 -0.99 2.22 8.75
N ASP A 431 -2.02 2.06 7.92
CA ASP A 431 -2.72 3.13 7.21
C ASP A 431 -3.85 3.78 8.02
N LEU A 432 -4.13 3.27 9.22
CA LEU A 432 -5.13 3.76 10.14
C LEU A 432 -4.52 4.54 11.32
N PRO A 433 -5.25 5.53 11.87
CA PRO A 433 -4.82 6.23 13.07
C PRO A 433 -4.86 5.30 14.29
N VAL A 434 -3.83 5.41 15.13
CA VAL A 434 -3.74 4.68 16.40
C VAL A 434 -4.32 5.52 17.53
N SER A 435 -5.01 4.89 18.46
CA SER A 435 -5.51 5.52 19.69
C SER A 435 -4.80 4.89 20.89
N VAL A 436 -4.29 5.74 21.79
CA VAL A 436 -3.46 5.31 22.92
C VAL A 436 -3.78 6.11 24.18
N LYS A 437 -3.90 5.41 25.31
CA LYS A 437 -4.07 6.03 26.63
C LYS A 437 -2.72 6.16 27.30
N VAL A 438 -2.41 7.33 27.84
CA VAL A 438 -1.12 7.55 28.53
C VAL A 438 -1.34 8.14 29.91
N SER A 439 -0.38 7.90 30.81
CA SER A 439 -0.35 8.53 32.12
C SER A 439 0.98 9.21 32.37
N TYR A 440 0.90 10.48 32.77
CA TYR A 440 2.04 11.32 33.16
C TYR A 440 2.43 11.16 34.65
N TYR A 441 1.76 10.26 35.39
CA TYR A 441 2.08 9.96 36.79
C TYR A 441 3.22 8.94 36.98
N PHE A 442 3.75 8.37 35.90
CA PHE A 442 4.83 7.40 35.97
C PHE A 442 6.16 8.02 35.56
N ASP A 443 7.20 7.72 36.33
CA ASP A 443 8.59 8.06 36.06
C ASP A 443 9.44 6.79 35.94
N VAL A 444 10.53 6.86 35.19
CA VAL A 444 11.45 5.73 34.97
C VAL A 444 12.78 6.03 35.66
N TYR A 445 12.96 5.49 36.87
CA TYR A 445 14.26 5.57 37.56
C TYR A 445 15.17 4.41 37.11
N SER A 446 16.33 4.75 36.56
CA SER A 446 17.38 3.79 36.22
C SER A 446 18.43 3.72 37.32
N ILE A 447 18.52 2.59 38.02
CA ILE A 447 19.69 2.24 38.84
C ILE A 447 20.43 1.12 38.09
N LYS A 448 21.67 1.41 37.65
CA LYS A 448 22.58 0.57 36.84
C LYS A 448 22.27 -0.95 36.84
N GLU A 449 21.44 -1.39 35.89
CA GLU A 449 21.03 -2.78 35.55
C GLU A 449 19.61 -3.21 35.96
N ASN A 450 18.85 -2.43 36.74
CA ASN A 450 17.40 -2.62 36.91
C ASN A 450 16.65 -1.28 36.84
N SER A 451 15.68 -1.18 35.94
CA SER A 451 14.73 -0.05 35.88
C SER A 451 13.48 -0.39 36.68
N THR A 452 13.08 0.51 37.56
CA THR A 452 11.78 0.45 38.24
C THR A 452 10.96 1.63 37.78
N ILE A 453 9.78 1.35 37.21
CA ILE A 453 8.76 2.37 37.00
C ILE A 453 8.27 2.79 38.39
N VAL A 454 8.46 4.06 38.75
CA VAL A 454 8.00 4.61 40.01
C VAL A 454 6.85 5.54 39.71
N GLN A 455 5.73 5.30 40.37
CA GLN A 455 4.61 6.22 40.34
C GLN A 455 4.94 7.44 41.20
N SER A 456 4.88 8.62 40.60
CA SER A 456 5.07 9.90 41.27
C SER A 456 3.84 10.77 41.04
N LYS A 457 2.89 10.64 41.96
CA LYS A 457 1.60 11.36 42.01
C LYS A 457 1.66 12.63 42.86
N THR A 458 2.85 13.10 43.21
CA THR A 458 3.00 14.26 44.11
C THR A 458 3.70 15.42 43.42
N ASP A 459 3.78 15.36 42.10
CA ASP A 459 4.52 16.34 41.31
C ASP A 459 3.62 17.51 40.91
N SER A 460 4.22 18.66 40.60
CA SER A 460 3.51 19.79 40.00
C SER A 460 3.09 19.49 38.56
N ILE A 461 2.07 20.18 38.05
CA ILE A 461 1.61 20.07 36.66
C ILE A 461 2.74 20.43 35.66
N ASP A 462 3.72 21.25 36.08
CA ASP A 462 4.95 21.52 35.34
C ASP A 462 5.77 20.26 35.03
N THR A 463 5.92 19.36 36.00
CA THR A 463 6.67 18.10 35.85
C THR A 463 5.92 17.12 34.96
N GLU A 464 4.60 17.07 35.10
CA GLU A 464 3.72 16.22 34.29
C GLU A 464 3.77 16.61 32.82
N ALA A 465 3.83 17.91 32.52
CA ALA A 465 4.00 18.40 31.15
C ALA A 465 5.34 17.96 30.53
N ILE A 466 6.41 17.87 31.33
CA ILE A 466 7.72 17.36 30.88
C ILE A 466 7.64 15.87 30.57
N ARG A 467 7.00 15.07 31.43
CA ARG A 467 6.77 13.63 31.17
C ARG A 467 5.90 13.41 29.94
N LEU A 468 4.90 14.26 29.73
CA LEU A 468 4.07 14.24 28.53
C LEU A 468 4.90 14.42 27.26
N LYS A 469 5.97 15.23 27.27
CA LYS A 469 6.87 15.34 26.11
C LYS A 469 7.53 14.03 25.73
N GLN A 470 7.99 13.27 26.70
CA GLN A 470 8.60 11.96 26.45
C GLN A 470 7.59 10.98 25.84
N LEU A 471 6.37 10.96 26.39
CA LEU A 471 5.28 10.13 25.87
C LEU A 471 4.93 10.50 24.41
N VAL A 472 4.83 11.79 24.09
CA VAL A 472 4.58 12.27 22.72
C VAL A 472 5.68 11.85 21.77
N ASP A 473 6.94 12.01 22.18
CA ASP A 473 8.09 11.65 21.35
C ASP A 473 8.13 10.14 21.06
N GLU A 474 7.88 9.32 22.07
CA GLU A 474 7.84 7.86 21.93
C GLU A 474 6.68 7.42 21.03
N ILE A 475 5.49 8.01 21.18
CA ILE A 475 4.33 7.69 20.34
C ILE A 475 4.58 8.12 18.88
N LYS A 476 5.14 9.32 18.65
CA LYS A 476 5.54 9.75 17.31
C LYS A 476 6.58 8.81 16.71
N LEU A 477 7.57 8.38 17.50
CA LEU A 477 8.62 7.47 17.06
C LEU A 477 8.07 6.07 16.73
N LYS A 478 7.12 5.55 17.51
CA LYS A 478 6.45 4.27 17.24
C LYS A 478 5.56 4.33 15.99
N THR A 479 4.82 5.43 15.81
CA THR A 479 3.86 5.61 14.70
C THR A 479 4.48 6.17 13.42
N GLY A 480 5.69 6.71 13.48
CA GLY A 480 6.31 7.43 12.36
C GLY A 480 5.54 8.70 11.93
N ARG A 481 4.64 9.23 12.77
CA ARG A 481 3.81 10.40 12.44
C ARG A 481 4.44 11.70 12.94
N ASP A 482 4.26 12.75 12.15
CA ASP A 482 4.84 14.07 12.43
C ASP A 482 4.18 14.78 13.60
N LYS A 483 2.91 14.44 13.90
CA LYS A 483 2.14 15.08 14.96
C LYS A 483 1.17 14.12 15.62
N VAL A 484 0.61 14.57 16.74
CA VAL A 484 -0.41 13.85 17.50
C VAL A 484 -1.67 14.70 17.65
N VAL A 485 -2.79 14.04 17.95
CA VAL A 485 -4.05 14.67 18.35
C VAL A 485 -4.30 14.36 19.81
N PHE A 486 -4.67 15.37 20.60
CA PHE A 486 -4.96 15.17 22.02
C PHE A 486 -6.45 15.09 22.30
N VAL A 487 -6.82 14.20 23.22
CA VAL A 487 -8.14 14.16 23.85
C VAL A 487 -7.90 14.12 25.35
N THR A 488 -8.26 15.20 26.03
CA THR A 488 -7.93 15.40 27.43
C THR A 488 -9.17 15.46 28.27
N PHE A 489 -9.05 15.08 29.54
CA PHE A 489 -10.12 15.19 30.51
C PHE A 489 -9.65 15.90 31.77
N SER A 490 -10.47 16.84 32.28
CA SER A 490 -10.22 17.52 33.55
C SER A 490 -8.82 18.14 33.59
N MET A 491 -8.03 17.86 34.63
CA MET A 491 -6.63 18.30 34.80
C MET A 491 -5.72 17.99 33.61
N GLY A 492 -5.97 16.91 32.85
CA GLY A 492 -5.19 16.57 31.66
C GLY A 492 -5.16 17.69 30.62
N GLY A 493 -6.21 18.53 30.57
CA GLY A 493 -6.22 19.73 29.73
C GLY A 493 -5.26 20.82 30.20
N LEU A 494 -5.03 20.96 31.51
CA LEU A 494 -4.03 21.87 32.06
C LEU A 494 -2.60 21.39 31.78
N VAL A 495 -2.35 20.09 31.96
CA VAL A 495 -1.08 19.44 31.61
C VAL A 495 -0.77 19.67 30.13
N PHE A 496 -1.74 19.44 29.24
CA PHE A 496 -1.61 19.69 27.81
C PHE A 496 -1.34 21.16 27.48
N ARG A 497 -2.11 22.10 28.04
CA ARG A 497 -1.87 23.53 27.81
C ARG A 497 -0.48 23.95 28.29
N ARG A 498 -0.02 23.39 29.40
CA ARG A 498 1.33 23.65 29.91
C ARG A 498 2.40 23.08 28.99
N TYR A 499 2.19 21.88 28.47
CA TYR A 499 3.05 21.27 27.46
C TYR A 499 3.21 22.19 26.24
N LEU A 500 2.13 22.76 25.70
CA LEU A 500 2.21 23.70 24.58
C LEU A 500 3.03 24.95 24.91
N GLN A 501 2.89 25.49 26.12
CA GLN A 501 3.67 26.66 26.54
C GLN A 501 5.17 26.40 26.64
N VAL A 502 5.55 25.18 27.03
CA VAL A 502 6.95 24.81 27.29
C VAL A 502 7.64 24.30 26.02
N PHE A 503 6.96 23.49 25.23
CA PHE A 503 7.55 22.77 24.08
C PHE A 503 7.07 23.28 22.72
N GLY A 504 6.04 24.13 22.69
CA GLY A 504 5.44 24.64 21.46
C GLY A 504 4.38 23.71 20.87
N GLU A 505 3.94 24.04 19.67
CA GLU A 505 2.78 23.42 19.01
C GLU A 505 3.17 22.48 17.84
N ASN A 506 4.47 22.39 17.51
CA ASN A 506 4.93 21.71 16.28
C ASN A 506 4.58 20.23 16.23
N ASP A 507 4.51 19.56 17.38
CA ASP A 507 4.20 18.15 17.51
C ASP A 507 2.70 17.87 17.63
N VAL A 508 1.85 18.90 17.59
CA VAL A 508 0.41 18.80 17.85
C VAL A 508 -0.39 19.32 16.68
N GLU A 509 -1.37 18.54 16.24
CA GLU A 509 -2.26 18.97 15.17
C GLU A 509 -3.49 19.70 15.71
N LYS A 510 -4.14 19.13 16.71
CA LYS A 510 -5.35 19.67 17.34
C LYS A 510 -5.56 19.03 18.72
N ALA A 511 -6.46 19.60 19.51
CA ALA A 511 -6.84 19.02 20.80
C ALA A 511 -8.35 19.12 21.08
N VAL A 512 -8.86 18.14 21.81
CA VAL A 512 -10.19 18.13 22.41
C VAL A 512 -10.03 18.17 23.92
N LEU A 513 -10.57 19.21 24.55
CA LEU A 513 -10.56 19.38 26.00
C LEU A 513 -11.94 19.03 26.54
N ILE A 514 -12.03 18.10 27.48
CA ILE A 514 -13.30 17.67 28.06
C ILE A 514 -13.30 18.06 29.53
N ALA A 515 -14.22 18.95 29.92
CA ALA A 515 -14.39 19.41 31.30
C ALA A 515 -13.10 19.97 31.94
N SER A 516 -12.25 20.64 31.17
CA SER A 516 -10.98 21.16 31.67
C SER A 516 -11.17 22.43 32.53
N PRO A 517 -10.55 22.51 33.73
CA PRO A 517 -10.61 23.68 34.60
C PRO A 517 -9.68 24.80 34.10
N ASN A 518 -9.97 25.37 32.94
CA ASN A 518 -9.05 26.27 32.22
C ASN A 518 -8.58 27.49 33.03
N HIS A 519 -9.38 27.99 33.97
CA HIS A 519 -9.01 29.05 34.91
C HIS A 519 -8.94 28.57 36.38
N GLY A 520 -8.74 27.27 36.59
CA GLY A 520 -8.61 26.65 37.90
C GLY A 520 -9.94 26.30 38.56
N VAL A 521 -9.86 25.80 39.79
CA VAL A 521 -11.00 25.42 40.64
C VAL A 521 -11.00 26.26 41.93
N SER A 522 -12.17 26.41 42.55
CA SER A 522 -12.31 27.21 43.77
C SER A 522 -13.39 26.73 44.71
N GLY A 523 -13.45 27.35 45.89
CA GLY A 523 -14.48 27.09 46.90
C GLY A 523 -14.36 25.70 47.51
N ILE A 524 -15.52 25.04 47.68
CA ILE A 524 -15.60 23.75 48.37
C ILE A 524 -14.86 22.62 47.62
N VAL A 525 -14.79 22.71 46.29
CA VAL A 525 -14.08 21.73 45.44
C VAL A 525 -12.59 21.71 45.75
N LEU A 526 -11.97 22.88 45.90
CA LEU A 526 -10.55 22.99 46.25
C LEU A 526 -10.26 22.40 47.64
N THR A 527 -11.19 22.62 48.59
CA THR A 527 -11.10 22.04 49.94
C THR A 527 -11.14 20.51 49.87
N TYR A 528 -12.02 19.93 49.06
CA TYR A 528 -12.07 18.48 48.84
C TYR A 528 -10.83 17.94 48.13
N CYS A 529 -10.28 18.69 47.18
CA CYS A 529 -9.04 18.33 46.48
C CYS A 529 -7.89 18.16 47.48
N TYR A 530 -7.66 19.12 48.38
CA TYR A 530 -6.59 19.01 49.39
C TYR A 530 -6.80 17.88 50.41
N LEU A 531 -8.06 17.54 50.71
CA LEU A 531 -8.37 16.49 51.69
C LEU A 531 -8.18 15.07 51.16
N PHE A 532 -8.36 14.85 49.86
CA PHE A 532 -8.38 13.50 49.27
C PHE A 532 -7.37 13.31 48.13
N GLY A 533 -7.04 14.37 47.38
CA GLY A 533 -6.08 14.39 46.29
C GLY A 533 -4.66 14.79 46.70
N THR A 534 -3.80 15.05 45.71
CA THR A 534 -2.37 15.30 45.90
C THR A 534 -2.12 16.80 46.11
N HIS A 535 -1.27 17.16 47.08
CA HIS A 535 -1.19 18.56 47.53
C HIS A 535 -0.61 19.52 46.47
N ALA A 536 0.30 19.05 45.62
CA ALA A 536 0.94 19.87 44.59
C ALA A 536 -0.02 20.19 43.44
N GLU A 537 -0.67 19.19 42.84
CA GLU A 537 -1.61 19.36 41.73
C GLU A 537 -2.83 20.18 42.16
N CYS A 538 -3.39 19.94 43.36
CA CYS A 538 -4.47 20.76 43.89
C CYS A 538 -4.06 22.22 44.10
N ALA A 539 -2.81 22.48 44.53
CA ALA A 539 -2.29 23.83 44.66
C ALA A 539 -2.06 24.51 43.31
N ASP A 540 -1.61 23.77 42.30
CA ASP A 540 -1.49 24.29 40.95
C ASP A 540 -2.86 24.56 40.33
N MET A 541 -3.89 23.76 40.61
CA MET A 541 -5.25 23.95 40.08
C MET A 541 -6.07 25.04 40.77
N ASP A 542 -5.64 25.60 41.91
CA ASP A 542 -6.31 26.74 42.54
C ASP A 542 -6.40 27.91 41.53
N GLU A 543 -7.59 28.50 41.38
CA GLU A 543 -7.82 29.65 40.48
C GLU A 543 -6.86 30.83 40.76
N ASN A 544 -6.37 30.95 41.99
CA ASN A 544 -5.43 32.00 42.41
C ASN A 544 -3.96 31.56 42.38
N SER A 545 -3.66 30.34 41.93
CA SER A 545 -2.31 29.79 41.94
C SER A 545 -1.38 30.56 40.99
N LEU A 546 -0.08 30.54 41.29
CA LEU A 546 0.92 31.06 40.35
C LEU A 546 0.90 30.30 39.02
N PHE A 547 0.58 29.00 39.07
CA PHE A 547 0.49 28.14 37.90
C PHE A 547 -0.64 28.59 36.95
N ILE A 548 -1.89 28.70 37.44
CA ILE A 548 -3.05 29.11 36.62
C ILE A 548 -2.85 30.52 36.06
N ASN A 549 -2.37 31.45 36.89
CA ASN A 549 -2.08 32.81 36.45
C ASN A 549 -1.05 32.82 35.32
N LYS A 550 0.04 32.05 35.45
CA LYS A 550 1.06 31.90 34.41
C LYS A 550 0.48 31.24 33.15
N LEU A 551 -0.30 30.17 33.30
CA LEU A 551 -0.93 29.44 32.21
C LEU A 551 -1.85 30.34 31.37
N ASN A 552 -2.66 31.17 32.03
CA ASN A 552 -3.60 32.07 31.36
C ASN A 552 -2.99 33.38 30.87
N SER A 553 -1.84 33.80 31.41
CA SER A 553 -1.07 34.94 30.89
C SER A 553 -0.27 34.63 29.60
N GLY A 554 -0.13 33.35 29.26
CA GLY A 554 0.64 32.91 28.10
C GLY A 554 -0.04 33.19 26.76
N LYS A 555 0.71 32.97 25.68
CA LYS A 555 0.18 33.10 24.31
C LYS A 555 -0.91 32.01 24.08
N ASN A 556 -2.03 32.41 23.48
CA ASN A 556 -3.06 31.47 23.05
C ASN A 556 -2.53 30.53 21.96
N PRO A 557 -2.90 29.23 22.00
CA PRO A 557 -2.50 28.26 20.98
C PRO A 557 -2.99 28.63 19.58
N SER A 558 -2.15 28.40 18.58
CA SER A 558 -2.46 28.62 17.16
C SER A 558 -3.07 27.37 16.49
N ILE A 559 -3.02 26.22 17.16
CA ILE A 559 -3.70 24.98 16.75
C ILE A 559 -5.20 24.98 17.11
N PRO A 560 -6.05 24.23 16.38
CA PRO A 560 -7.45 24.06 16.73
C PRO A 560 -7.67 23.41 18.10
N ILE A 561 -8.54 24.02 18.92
CA ILE A 561 -8.97 23.50 20.21
C ILE A 561 -10.49 23.37 20.23
N TYR A 562 -10.98 22.17 20.54
CA TYR A 562 -12.39 21.85 20.72
C TYR A 562 -12.66 21.64 22.21
N ASN A 563 -13.26 22.61 22.87
CA ASN A 563 -13.44 22.60 24.33
C ASN A 563 -14.89 22.22 24.67
N ILE A 564 -15.08 21.04 25.24
CA ILE A 564 -16.37 20.48 25.64
C ILE A 564 -16.59 20.78 27.12
N ILE A 565 -17.59 21.62 27.41
CA ILE A 565 -17.88 22.19 28.72
C ILE A 565 -19.18 21.60 29.26
N GLY A 566 -19.13 21.05 30.47
CA GLY A 566 -20.34 20.64 31.21
C GLY A 566 -20.95 21.81 31.97
N VAL A 567 -22.26 21.98 31.87
CA VAL A 567 -23.02 22.95 32.68
C VAL A 567 -24.35 22.35 33.16
N GLY A 568 -24.89 22.90 34.26
CA GLY A 568 -26.20 22.51 34.80
C GLY A 568 -26.19 22.14 36.29
N CYS A 569 -25.02 22.04 36.91
CA CYS A 569 -24.88 21.84 38.35
C CYS A 569 -24.78 23.18 39.08
N ASP A 570 -25.48 23.33 40.21
CA ASP A 570 -25.31 24.49 41.10
C ASP A 570 -24.01 24.36 41.91
N MET A 571 -23.19 25.39 41.86
CA MET A 571 -21.85 25.46 42.46
C MET A 571 -21.68 26.82 43.15
N ASP A 572 -22.26 26.96 44.35
CA ASP A 572 -22.27 28.19 45.14
C ASP A 572 -23.00 29.35 44.44
N GLY A 573 -24.17 29.07 43.84
CA GLY A 573 -25.01 30.08 43.18
C GLY A 573 -24.59 30.42 41.75
N VAL A 574 -23.59 29.72 41.20
CA VAL A 574 -23.24 29.75 39.77
C VAL A 574 -23.36 28.36 39.17
N THR A 575 -23.55 28.27 37.85
CA THR A 575 -23.60 26.98 37.17
C THR A 575 -22.21 26.42 36.86
N GLY A 576 -22.08 25.11 36.79
CA GLY A 576 -20.89 24.39 36.35
C GLY A 576 -21.18 22.90 36.16
N ASP A 577 -20.14 22.07 36.22
CA ASP A 577 -20.24 20.61 36.10
C ASP A 577 -20.13 19.86 37.45
N GLY A 578 -20.13 20.60 38.56
CA GLY A 578 -19.96 20.08 39.92
C GLY A 578 -18.51 20.04 40.41
N VAL A 579 -17.53 20.32 39.55
CA VAL A 579 -16.10 20.48 39.91
C VAL A 579 -15.54 21.79 39.36
N VAL A 580 -15.90 22.13 38.12
CA VAL A 580 -15.47 23.32 37.40
C VAL A 580 -16.66 24.25 37.20
N LYS A 581 -16.54 25.48 37.70
CA LYS A 581 -17.53 26.54 37.43
C LYS A 581 -17.50 26.89 35.95
N ASN A 582 -18.67 27.17 35.37
CA ASN A 582 -18.79 27.54 33.96
C ASN A 582 -17.86 28.71 33.58
N SER A 583 -17.74 29.72 34.45
CA SER A 583 -16.82 30.86 34.25
C SER A 583 -15.35 30.48 34.17
N SER A 584 -14.95 29.33 34.71
CA SER A 584 -13.57 28.82 34.65
C SER A 584 -13.33 27.89 33.46
N ALA A 585 -14.39 27.27 32.92
CA ALA A 585 -14.28 26.23 31.90
C ALA A 585 -14.01 26.77 30.49
N TYR A 586 -14.45 27.98 30.16
CA TYR A 586 -14.19 28.59 28.84
C TYR A 586 -12.71 28.83 28.61
N LEU A 587 -12.31 28.84 27.35
CA LEU A 587 -11.08 29.47 26.90
C LEU A 587 -11.44 30.81 26.23
N THR A 588 -10.54 31.79 26.27
CA THR A 588 -10.81 33.08 25.62
C THR A 588 -11.11 32.85 24.14
N GLU A 589 -12.20 33.43 23.62
CA GLU A 589 -12.58 33.29 22.21
C GLU A 589 -11.40 33.69 21.30
N THR A 590 -10.88 32.70 20.59
CA THR A 590 -9.88 32.86 19.55
C THR A 590 -10.44 32.26 18.27
N ASN A 591 -9.87 32.66 17.12
CA ASN A 591 -10.18 32.06 15.83
C ASN A 591 -9.86 30.55 15.75
N THR A 592 -9.14 29.99 16.72
CA THR A 592 -8.71 28.59 16.76
C THR A 592 -9.45 27.76 17.81
N THR A 593 -10.19 28.39 18.73
CA THR A 593 -10.90 27.69 19.81
C THR A 593 -12.41 27.66 19.56
N LYS A 594 -13.03 26.50 19.78
CA LYS A 594 -14.48 26.30 19.69
C LYS A 594 -14.98 25.68 20.99
N ASP A 595 -15.81 26.42 21.73
CA ASP A 595 -16.46 25.93 22.94
C ASP A 595 -17.80 25.26 22.60
N PHE A 596 -18.04 24.09 23.18
CA PHE A 596 -19.26 23.31 23.04
C PHE A 596 -19.83 23.02 24.42
N ILE A 597 -21.12 23.32 24.61
CA ILE A 597 -21.77 23.18 25.91
C ILE A 597 -22.60 21.89 25.92
N ILE A 598 -22.38 21.06 26.93
CA ILE A 598 -23.22 19.90 27.26
C ILE A 598 -24.00 20.22 28.54
N GLN A 599 -25.32 20.24 28.41
CA GLN A 599 -26.24 20.42 29.54
C GLN A 599 -26.41 19.08 30.26
N GLY A 600 -26.21 19.06 31.57
CA GLY A 600 -26.38 17.87 32.39
C GLY A 600 -26.93 18.20 33.79
N ILE A 601 -27.01 17.18 34.64
CA ILE A 601 -27.50 17.31 36.01
C ILE A 601 -26.51 16.71 36.99
N CYS A 602 -26.35 17.35 38.16
CA CYS A 602 -25.67 16.75 39.30
C CYS A 602 -26.71 16.20 40.27
N ASP A 603 -26.45 15.00 40.78
CA ASP A 603 -27.27 14.37 41.80
C ASP A 603 -26.48 14.39 43.11
N SER A 604 -26.84 15.34 43.99
CA SER A 604 -26.23 15.51 45.30
C SER A 604 -26.57 14.37 46.27
N GLU A 605 -27.68 13.66 46.07
CA GLU A 605 -28.08 12.53 46.93
C GLU A 605 -27.24 11.29 46.64
N HIS A 606 -26.82 11.10 45.38
CA HIS A 606 -26.01 9.96 44.95
C HIS A 606 -24.53 10.30 44.67
N TYR A 607 -24.09 11.52 44.98
CA TYR A 607 -22.73 12.03 44.72
C TYR A 607 -22.30 11.83 43.26
N ARG A 608 -23.20 12.09 42.30
CA ARG A 608 -22.89 12.05 40.87
C ARG A 608 -22.66 13.47 40.37
N LEU A 609 -21.43 13.73 39.95
CA LEU A 609 -21.03 15.01 39.37
C LEU A 609 -21.01 14.89 37.86
N LEU A 610 -21.60 15.86 37.16
CA LEU A 610 -21.56 15.95 35.70
C LEU A 610 -20.12 15.90 35.17
N HIS A 611 -19.16 16.47 35.92
CA HIS A 611 -17.74 16.46 35.59
C HIS A 611 -17.22 15.05 35.25
N GLY A 612 -17.56 14.04 36.05
CA GLY A 612 -17.14 12.65 35.81
C GLY A 612 -18.05 11.92 34.83
N ASP A 613 -19.33 12.27 34.77
CA ASP A 613 -20.29 11.58 33.91
C ASP A 613 -20.23 12.05 32.44
N ILE A 614 -19.77 13.27 32.16
CA ILE A 614 -19.74 13.85 30.80
C ILE A 614 -18.87 13.03 29.83
N ILE A 615 -17.83 12.36 30.33
CA ILE A 615 -16.96 11.48 29.52
C ILE A 615 -17.54 10.07 29.35
N ASN A 616 -18.57 9.71 30.12
CA ASN A 616 -19.32 8.48 29.92
C ASN A 616 -20.29 8.67 28.74
N ILE A 617 -19.83 8.25 27.57
CA ILE A 617 -20.57 8.38 26.30
C ILE A 617 -21.88 7.58 26.24
N THR A 618 -22.14 6.69 27.20
CA THR A 618 -23.45 6.03 27.32
C THR A 618 -24.48 6.96 27.98
N ALA A 619 -24.02 7.78 28.95
CA ALA A 619 -24.86 8.76 29.62
C ALA A 619 -24.97 10.07 28.83
N TYR A 620 -23.87 10.53 28.23
CA TYR A 620 -23.77 11.76 27.45
C TYR A 620 -23.20 11.46 26.05
N PRO A 621 -24.00 10.87 25.15
CA PRO A 621 -23.55 10.51 23.80
C PRO A 621 -23.09 11.72 22.97
N GLN A 622 -23.59 12.92 23.27
CA GLN A 622 -23.18 14.15 22.58
C GLN A 622 -21.67 14.41 22.70
N THR A 623 -21.05 14.01 23.82
CA THR A 623 -19.60 14.12 24.01
C THR A 623 -18.84 13.37 22.92
N TYR A 624 -19.28 12.16 22.58
CA TYR A 624 -18.64 11.36 21.55
C TYR A 624 -18.85 11.92 20.15
N GLU A 625 -20.06 12.41 19.85
CA GLU A 625 -20.35 13.01 18.53
C GLU A 625 -19.49 14.26 18.28
N LEU A 626 -19.31 15.10 19.30
CA LEU A 626 -18.43 16.26 19.24
C LEU A 626 -16.96 15.85 19.07
N LEU A 627 -16.51 14.88 19.85
CA LEU A 627 -15.17 14.31 19.73
C LEU A 627 -14.92 13.79 18.30
N LYS A 628 -15.81 12.95 17.78
CA LYS A 628 -15.72 12.38 16.43
C LYS A 628 -15.69 13.46 15.36
N SER A 629 -16.52 14.49 15.50
CA SER A 629 -16.51 15.64 14.58
C SER A 629 -15.19 16.42 14.64
N ALA A 630 -14.62 16.61 15.82
CA ALA A 630 -13.36 17.32 16.01
C ALA A 630 -12.16 16.53 15.45
N LEU A 631 -12.19 15.19 15.57
CA LEU A 631 -11.13 14.35 15.00
C LEU A 631 -11.11 14.42 13.46
N LYS A 632 -12.28 14.52 12.82
CA LYS A 632 -12.43 14.58 11.34
C LYS A 632 -12.25 15.96 10.70
N SER A 633 -12.37 17.04 11.48
CA SER A 633 -12.21 18.43 10.99
C SER A 633 -10.75 18.81 10.82
#